data_AF-A0A7C0UGG1-F1
#
_entry.id   AF-A0A7C0UGG1-F1
#
_cell.length_a   1.000
_cell.length_b   1.000
_cell.length_c   1.000
_cell.angle_alpha   90.00
_cell.angle_beta   90.00
_cell.angle_gamma   90.00
#
_symmetry.space_group_name_H-M   'P 1'
#
loop_
_entity.id
_entity.type
_entity.pdbx_description
1 polymer ?
#
loop_
_entity_poly.entity_id
_entity_poly.type
_entity_poly.pdbx_seq_one_letter_code
_entity_poly.pdbx_strand_id
1 'polypeptide(L)'
;MAEQTVDLGEKLKTVPENPGVYMFKDRKERILYIGKARNLRNRLKSYFQQSANLGPRKTAMLNRVRDFTFLVTETEVEALALEANLIKQHKPRYNVILRDDKNYPYLKLTINEEWPRLEVVRRITRDGAIYFGPYIPASSVRETLAFIRRHFNIRPCRYRLDRPMRPCVQYQMGRCPAPCAGLFSRDEYLKAVKEVERFLKGEKKELIEELEGRMQRFSEELRFEEAARIRDRLQALRGAFESQKVVSPELGDI
;
A
#
# COMPACT_ATOMS: atom_id res chain seq x y z
N MET A 1 8.48 29.11 -34.11
CA MET A 1 7.53 28.79 -33.03
C MET A 1 8.27 28.99 -31.72
N ALA A 2 7.86 29.96 -30.90
CA ALA A 2 8.57 30.32 -29.68
C ALA A 2 8.52 29.17 -28.67
N GLU A 3 9.68 28.62 -28.30
CA GLU A 3 9.83 27.71 -27.16
C GLU A 3 9.43 28.49 -25.90
N GLN A 4 8.27 28.15 -25.31
CA GLN A 4 7.92 28.63 -23.97
C GLN A 4 8.97 28.10 -22.99
N THR A 5 9.92 28.95 -22.62
CA THR A 5 10.83 28.66 -21.52
C THR A 5 10.01 28.68 -20.24
N VAL A 6 9.66 27.49 -19.73
CA VAL A 6 9.00 27.34 -18.44
C VAL A 6 9.87 28.00 -17.38
N ASP A 7 9.35 29.04 -16.72
CA ASP A 7 10.02 29.62 -15.57
C ASP A 7 9.93 28.63 -14.39
N LEU A 8 11.05 27.97 -14.12
CA LEU A 8 11.18 27.02 -13.02
C LEU A 8 10.88 27.69 -11.67
N GLY A 9 11.13 29.00 -11.54
CA GLY A 9 10.83 29.79 -10.35
C GLY A 9 9.34 29.89 -10.05
N GLU A 10 8.53 30.21 -11.05
CA GLU A 10 7.06 30.23 -10.92
C GLU A 10 6.51 28.81 -10.69
N LYS A 11 7.01 27.80 -11.40
CA LYS A 11 6.59 26.41 -11.21
C LYS A 11 6.90 25.88 -9.81
N LEU A 12 7.96 26.35 -9.16
CA LEU A 12 8.28 25.99 -7.77
C LEU A 12 7.21 26.46 -6.77
N LYS A 13 6.49 27.55 -7.06
CA LYS A 13 5.44 28.08 -6.16
C LYS A 13 4.21 27.16 -6.13
N THR A 14 3.93 26.45 -7.22
CA THR A 14 2.80 25.52 -7.32
C THR A 14 3.08 24.15 -6.68
N VAL A 15 4.31 23.92 -6.20
CA VAL A 15 4.69 22.64 -5.58
C VAL A 15 4.10 22.53 -4.17
N PRO A 16 3.41 21.42 -3.85
CA PRO A 16 2.83 21.20 -2.53
C PRO A 16 3.90 20.80 -1.49
N GLU A 17 3.50 20.83 -0.22
CA GLU A 17 4.36 20.46 0.92
C GLU A 17 4.25 18.98 1.32
N ASN A 18 3.51 18.19 0.54
CA ASN A 18 3.31 16.76 0.72
C ASN A 18 4.57 15.93 0.38
N PRO A 19 4.64 14.68 0.87
CA PRO A 19 5.61 13.72 0.37
C PRO A 19 5.34 13.37 -1.09
N GLY A 20 6.37 12.89 -1.79
CA GLY A 20 6.22 12.46 -3.17
C GLY A 20 7.53 12.29 -3.91
N VAL A 21 7.42 12.12 -5.22
CA VAL A 21 8.54 11.89 -6.14
C VAL A 21 8.60 13.01 -7.17
N TYR A 22 9.79 13.54 -7.43
CA TYR A 22 10.04 14.53 -8.47
C TYR A 22 10.96 13.97 -9.56
N MET A 23 10.81 14.50 -10.77
CA MET A 23 11.50 14.06 -11.98
C MET A 23 12.04 15.28 -12.70
N PHE A 24 13.37 15.38 -12.83
CA PHE A 24 14.01 16.43 -13.63
C PHE A 24 14.12 16.01 -15.10
N LYS A 25 13.84 16.93 -16.03
CA LYS A 25 13.81 16.69 -17.47
C LYS A 25 14.70 17.65 -18.25
N ASP A 26 15.21 17.20 -19.41
CA ASP A 26 15.94 18.03 -20.36
C ASP A 26 15.02 18.71 -21.40
N ARG A 27 15.61 19.47 -22.35
CA ARG A 27 14.85 20.14 -23.45
C ARG A 27 14.03 19.18 -24.32
N LYS A 28 14.36 17.89 -24.32
CA LYS A 28 13.69 16.85 -25.11
C LYS A 28 12.73 16.03 -24.26
N GLU A 29 12.29 16.54 -23.10
CA GLU A 29 11.43 15.86 -22.14
C GLU A 29 12.00 14.55 -21.57
N ARG A 30 13.31 14.30 -21.70
CA ARG A 30 13.94 13.07 -21.18
C ARG A 30 14.21 13.19 -19.69
N ILE A 31 13.81 12.18 -18.93
CA ILE A 31 14.04 12.12 -17.48
C ILE A 31 15.54 11.96 -17.22
N LEU A 32 16.13 12.99 -16.60
CA LEU A 32 17.54 13.03 -16.20
C LEU A 32 17.75 12.41 -14.82
N TYR A 33 16.82 12.67 -13.90
CA TYR A 33 16.91 12.26 -12.50
C TYR A 33 15.54 12.14 -11.86
N ILE A 34 15.41 11.17 -10.96
CA ILE A 34 14.22 10.93 -10.14
C ILE A 34 14.67 10.96 -8.68
N GLY A 35 13.92 11.64 -7.82
CA GLY A 35 14.17 11.63 -6.38
C GLY A 35 12.89 11.69 -5.56
N LYS A 36 12.95 11.17 -4.33
CA LYS A 36 11.87 11.32 -3.33
C LYS A 36 12.05 12.54 -2.42
N ALA A 37 10.95 12.98 -1.82
CA ALA A 37 10.94 14.03 -0.80
C ALA A 37 9.89 13.73 0.28
N ARG A 38 10.18 14.10 1.53
CA ARG A 38 9.16 14.21 2.59
C ARG A 38 8.28 15.46 2.42
N ASN A 39 8.87 16.50 1.84
CA ASN A 39 8.22 17.75 1.48
C ASN A 39 8.78 18.18 0.11
N LEU A 40 7.96 18.06 -0.93
CA LEU A 40 8.36 18.32 -2.32
C LEU A 40 8.86 19.76 -2.51
N ARG A 41 8.14 20.75 -1.96
CA ARG A 41 8.49 22.18 -2.06
C ARG A 41 9.88 22.47 -1.50
N ASN A 42 10.16 22.06 -0.28
CA ASN A 42 11.46 22.29 0.37
C ASN A 42 12.59 21.57 -0.38
N ARG A 43 12.33 20.34 -0.82
CA ARG A 43 13.33 19.55 -1.54
C ARG A 43 13.66 20.12 -2.91
N LEU A 44 12.67 20.61 -3.66
CA LEU A 44 12.91 21.21 -4.96
C LEU A 44 13.58 22.58 -4.81
N LYS A 45 13.15 23.41 -3.85
CA LYS A 45 13.82 24.70 -3.54
C LYS A 45 15.30 24.52 -3.23
N SER A 46 15.70 23.46 -2.51
CA SER A 46 17.10 23.24 -2.16
C SER A 46 18.03 23.02 -3.37
N TYR A 47 17.49 22.69 -4.55
CA TYR A 47 18.30 22.57 -5.77
C TYR A 47 18.62 23.92 -6.43
N PHE A 48 17.78 24.94 -6.21
CA PHE A 48 17.87 26.24 -6.88
C PHE A 48 18.40 27.35 -5.96
N GLN A 49 18.75 27.03 -4.73
CA GLN A 49 19.43 27.96 -3.81
C GLN A 49 20.89 28.15 -4.23
N GLN A 50 21.38 29.38 -4.24
CA GLN A 50 22.77 29.71 -4.58
C GLN A 50 23.80 29.04 -3.65
N SER A 51 23.42 28.75 -2.41
CA SER A 51 24.26 28.07 -1.41
C SER A 51 24.20 26.53 -1.47
N ALA A 52 23.50 25.95 -2.46
CA ALA A 52 23.29 24.51 -2.52
C ALA A 52 24.58 23.74 -2.86
N ASN A 53 25.17 23.06 -1.88
CA ASN A 53 26.31 22.16 -2.11
C ASN A 53 25.81 20.77 -2.56
N LEU A 54 25.59 20.62 -3.88
CA LEU A 54 24.97 19.43 -4.47
C LEU A 54 25.99 18.40 -4.99
N GLY A 55 27.27 18.74 -4.97
CA GLY A 55 28.36 17.95 -5.54
C GLY A 55 28.37 17.94 -7.09
N PRO A 56 29.50 17.56 -7.73
CA PRO A 56 29.74 17.80 -9.15
C PRO A 56 28.70 17.17 -10.09
N ARG A 57 28.24 15.94 -9.77
CA ARG A 57 27.29 15.19 -10.62
C ARG A 57 25.92 15.84 -10.67
N LYS A 58 25.41 16.35 -9.53
CA LYS A 58 24.10 17.02 -9.48
C LYS A 58 24.17 18.43 -10.06
N THR A 59 25.27 19.16 -9.86
CA THR A 59 25.48 20.45 -10.52
C THR A 59 25.47 20.30 -12.04
N ALA A 60 26.21 19.31 -12.58
CA ALA A 60 26.22 19.03 -14.02
C ALA A 60 24.85 18.61 -14.57
N MET A 61 24.04 17.91 -13.76
CA MET A 61 22.66 17.57 -14.09
C MET A 61 21.79 18.83 -14.17
N LEU A 62 21.82 19.69 -13.15
CA LEU A 62 20.98 20.90 -13.07
C LEU A 62 21.18 21.83 -14.27
N ASN A 63 22.40 21.96 -14.78
CA ASN A 63 22.68 22.76 -15.98
C ASN A 63 21.94 22.26 -17.24
N ARG A 64 21.47 21.01 -17.24
CA ARG A 64 20.70 20.41 -18.33
C ARG A 64 19.19 20.38 -18.06
N VAL A 65 18.77 20.66 -16.83
CA VAL A 65 17.36 20.67 -16.44
C VAL A 65 16.66 21.86 -17.09
N ARG A 66 15.49 21.58 -17.64
CA ARG A 66 14.64 22.56 -18.33
C ARG A 66 13.20 22.51 -17.85
N ASP A 67 12.81 21.36 -17.32
CA ASP A 67 11.55 21.20 -16.63
C ASP A 67 11.68 20.19 -15.48
N PHE A 68 10.69 20.19 -14.59
CA PHE A 68 10.47 19.11 -13.64
C PHE A 68 8.99 18.76 -13.52
N THR A 69 8.70 17.50 -13.24
CA THR A 69 7.34 17.04 -12.88
C THR A 69 7.39 16.37 -11.51
N PHE A 70 6.26 16.28 -10.82
CA PHE A 70 6.16 15.60 -9.53
C PHE A 70 4.87 14.79 -9.41
N LEU A 71 4.91 13.76 -8.59
CA LEU A 71 3.78 12.95 -8.16
C LEU A 71 3.70 13.05 -6.65
N VAL A 72 2.55 13.49 -6.15
CA VAL A 72 2.28 13.53 -4.71
C VAL A 72 1.96 12.11 -4.24
N THR A 73 2.53 11.72 -3.12
CA THR A 73 2.12 10.52 -2.39
C THR A 73 1.57 10.96 -1.04
N GLU A 74 0.88 10.06 -0.36
CA GLU A 74 0.31 10.41 0.92
C GLU A 74 1.29 10.12 2.06
N THR A 75 2.19 9.15 1.89
CA THR A 75 3.28 8.87 2.85
C THR A 75 4.68 8.89 2.24
N GLU A 76 5.69 9.03 3.09
CA GLU A 76 7.11 8.91 2.69
C GLU A 76 7.47 7.49 2.21
N VAL A 77 6.82 6.47 2.77
CA VAL A 77 7.04 5.06 2.41
C VAL A 77 6.63 4.81 0.96
N GLU A 78 5.48 5.36 0.55
CA GLU A 78 5.03 5.34 -0.84
C GLU A 78 5.98 6.12 -1.75
N ALA A 79 6.41 7.32 -1.34
CA ALA A 79 7.36 8.12 -2.13
C ALA A 79 8.66 7.34 -2.40
N LEU A 80 9.16 6.61 -1.39
CA LEU A 80 10.35 5.76 -1.51
C LEU A 80 10.14 4.62 -2.53
N ALA A 81 9.00 3.93 -2.45
CA ALA A 81 8.72 2.83 -3.36
C ALA A 81 8.43 3.29 -4.79
N LEU A 82 7.67 4.38 -4.95
CA LEU A 82 7.38 4.99 -6.24
C LEU A 82 8.68 5.48 -6.91
N GLU A 83 9.58 6.11 -6.15
CA GLU A 83 10.90 6.50 -6.63
C GLU A 83 11.68 5.28 -7.14
N ALA A 84 11.77 4.22 -6.32
CA ALA A 84 12.47 3.01 -6.71
C ALA A 84 11.90 2.38 -8.00
N ASN A 85 10.57 2.33 -8.13
CA ASN A 85 9.90 1.83 -9.33
C ASN A 85 10.21 2.69 -10.57
N LEU A 86 10.09 4.01 -10.47
CA LEU A 86 10.35 4.93 -11.57
C LEU A 86 11.83 4.93 -11.98
N ILE A 87 12.77 4.83 -11.04
CA ILE A 87 14.20 4.67 -11.34
C ILE A 87 14.44 3.37 -12.12
N LYS A 88 13.82 2.25 -11.72
CA LYS A 88 13.95 0.96 -12.42
C LYS A 88 13.36 1.02 -13.84
N GLN A 89 12.22 1.68 -14.00
CA GLN A 89 11.52 1.81 -15.28
C GLN A 89 12.26 2.72 -16.26
N HIS A 90 12.67 3.91 -15.82
CA HIS A 90 13.25 4.93 -16.71
C HIS A 90 14.77 4.91 -16.76
N LYS A 91 15.44 4.28 -15.79
CA LYS A 91 16.90 4.20 -15.65
C LYS A 91 17.61 5.55 -15.94
N PRO A 92 17.23 6.63 -15.24
CA PRO A 92 17.73 7.96 -15.57
C PRO A 92 19.25 8.06 -15.42
N ARG A 93 19.89 8.81 -16.32
CA ARG A 93 21.36 8.93 -16.41
C ARG A 93 22.03 9.34 -15.10
N TYR A 94 21.38 10.19 -14.31
CA TYR A 94 21.98 10.75 -13.09
C TYR A 94 21.61 9.99 -11.81
N ASN A 95 20.71 9.01 -11.87
CA ASN A 95 20.43 8.13 -10.73
C ASN A 95 21.55 7.08 -10.57
N VAL A 96 21.80 6.70 -9.31
CA VAL A 96 22.56 5.47 -9.02
C VAL A 96 21.55 4.33 -9.07
N ILE A 97 21.74 3.41 -10.01
CA ILE A 97 20.88 2.23 -10.15
C ILE A 97 21.52 1.13 -9.27
N LEU A 98 20.99 0.97 -8.07
CA LEU A 98 21.35 -0.16 -7.20
C LEU A 98 20.79 -1.43 -7.85
N ARG A 99 21.64 -2.44 -8.04
CA ARG A 99 21.30 -3.73 -8.66
C ARG A 99 20.50 -4.67 -7.74
N ASP A 100 20.13 -4.22 -6.54
CA ASP A 100 19.39 -5.06 -5.60
C ASP A 100 17.89 -5.08 -5.98
N ASP A 101 17.45 -6.23 -6.48
CA ASP A 101 16.21 -6.41 -7.26
C ASP A 101 14.92 -6.45 -6.44
N LYS A 102 14.96 -6.08 -5.16
CA LYS A 102 13.80 -6.26 -4.27
C LYS A 102 12.78 -5.16 -4.50
N ASN A 103 11.85 -5.37 -5.43
CA ASN A 103 10.57 -4.66 -5.41
C ASN A 103 9.91 -4.90 -4.05
N TYR A 104 9.46 -3.81 -3.41
CA TYR A 104 8.74 -3.90 -2.15
C TYR A 104 7.46 -4.72 -2.33
N PRO A 105 7.14 -5.62 -1.39
CA PRO A 105 5.92 -6.40 -1.49
C PRO A 105 4.69 -5.54 -1.22
N TYR A 106 3.62 -5.87 -1.91
CA TYR A 106 2.26 -5.39 -1.71
C TYR A 106 1.39 -6.56 -1.32
N LEU A 107 0.27 -6.26 -0.68
CA LEU A 107 -0.79 -7.20 -0.40
C LEU A 107 -1.94 -6.94 -1.37
N LYS A 108 -2.21 -7.90 -2.26
CA LYS A 108 -3.30 -7.84 -3.24
C LYS A 108 -4.53 -8.53 -2.67
N LEU A 109 -5.67 -7.85 -2.67
CA LEU A 109 -6.99 -8.41 -2.37
C LEU A 109 -7.77 -8.62 -3.67
N THR A 110 -8.04 -9.89 -4.01
CA THR A 110 -8.68 -10.28 -5.28
C THR A 110 -10.21 -10.11 -5.25
N ILE A 111 -10.69 -8.87 -5.11
CA ILE A 111 -12.13 -8.54 -5.07
C ILE A 111 -12.90 -8.94 -6.34
N ASN A 112 -12.17 -9.16 -7.44
CA ASN A 112 -12.66 -9.61 -8.73
C ASN A 112 -12.93 -11.12 -8.79
N GLU A 113 -12.59 -11.89 -7.76
CA GLU A 113 -12.86 -13.32 -7.67
C GLU A 113 -14.12 -13.60 -6.85
N GLU A 114 -14.78 -14.73 -7.11
CA GLU A 114 -15.97 -15.14 -6.36
C GLU A 114 -15.71 -15.31 -4.86
N TRP A 115 -14.50 -15.77 -4.52
CA TRP A 115 -14.01 -15.95 -3.15
C TRP A 115 -12.70 -15.16 -2.96
N PRO A 116 -12.78 -13.84 -2.73
CA PRO A 116 -11.61 -12.97 -2.64
C PRO A 116 -10.59 -13.48 -1.63
N ARG A 117 -9.31 -13.32 -1.95
CA ARG A 117 -8.19 -13.75 -1.10
C ARG A 117 -7.07 -12.72 -1.10
N LEU A 118 -6.17 -12.87 -0.14
CA LEU A 118 -4.98 -12.05 -0.02
C LEU A 118 -3.74 -12.75 -0.60
N GLU A 119 -3.00 -12.03 -1.43
CA GLU A 119 -1.75 -12.49 -2.04
C GLU A 119 -0.62 -11.47 -1.85
N VAL A 120 0.57 -11.97 -1.50
CA VAL A 120 1.78 -11.13 -1.51
C VAL A 120 2.31 -11.07 -2.94
N VAL A 121 2.34 -9.87 -3.50
CA VAL A 121 2.83 -9.60 -4.85
C VAL A 121 3.93 -8.55 -4.82
N ARG A 122 4.77 -8.50 -5.85
CA ARG A 122 5.85 -7.49 -6.00
C ARG A 122 5.65 -6.58 -7.20
N ARG A 123 4.53 -6.73 -7.89
CA ARG A 123 4.12 -5.97 -9.06
C ARG A 123 2.63 -5.69 -8.94
N ILE A 124 2.26 -4.44 -9.19
CA ILE A 124 0.87 -4.02 -9.32
C ILE A 124 0.46 -4.26 -10.78
N THR A 125 -0.74 -4.79 -10.99
CA THR A 125 -1.33 -5.06 -12.30
C THR A 125 -2.70 -4.41 -12.35
N ARG A 126 -3.11 -3.90 -13.52
CA ARG A 126 -4.46 -3.35 -13.73
C ARG A 126 -5.44 -4.49 -13.98
N ASP A 127 -5.81 -5.20 -12.92
CA ASP A 127 -6.70 -6.36 -12.99
C ASP A 127 -7.98 -6.20 -12.15
N GLY A 128 -8.24 -4.98 -11.65
CA GLY A 128 -9.41 -4.67 -10.82
C GLY A 128 -9.32 -5.22 -9.39
N ALA A 129 -8.16 -5.68 -8.94
CA ALA A 129 -7.91 -6.00 -7.54
C ALA A 129 -7.47 -4.76 -6.75
N ILE A 130 -7.63 -4.81 -5.43
CA ILE A 130 -7.16 -3.75 -4.52
C ILE A 130 -5.75 -4.11 -4.03
N TYR A 131 -4.86 -3.13 -3.97
CA TYR A 131 -3.47 -3.30 -3.55
C TYR A 131 -3.18 -2.45 -2.32
N PHE A 132 -2.60 -3.07 -1.30
CA PHE A 132 -2.18 -2.42 -0.06
C PHE A 132 -0.66 -2.49 0.10
N GLY A 133 -0.07 -1.43 0.65
CA GLY A 133 1.38 -1.26 0.76
C GLY A 133 1.86 -0.10 -0.11
N PRO A 134 3.18 0.04 -0.33
CA PRO A 134 4.22 -0.99 -0.18
C PRO A 134 4.62 -1.25 1.27
N TYR A 135 4.90 -2.51 1.58
CA TYR A 135 5.34 -2.91 2.92
C TYR A 135 6.86 -2.78 3.07
N ILE A 136 7.28 -1.90 3.98
CA ILE A 136 8.68 -1.64 4.32
C ILE A 136 8.82 -1.72 5.86
N PRO A 137 9.65 -2.63 6.42
CA PRO A 137 10.47 -3.63 5.73
C PRO A 137 9.63 -4.73 5.06
N ALA A 138 10.22 -5.45 4.10
CA ALA A 138 9.50 -6.50 3.35
C ALA A 138 8.97 -7.67 4.23
N SER A 139 9.43 -7.81 5.47
CA SER A 139 8.90 -8.79 6.43
C SER A 139 7.50 -8.44 6.92
N SER A 140 7.16 -7.14 7.01
CA SER A 140 5.89 -6.69 7.60
C SER A 140 4.67 -7.18 6.82
N VAL A 141 4.77 -7.37 5.51
CA VAL A 141 3.67 -7.94 4.70
C VAL A 141 3.28 -9.35 5.18
N ARG A 142 4.26 -10.16 5.61
CA ARG A 142 4.00 -11.53 6.07
C ARG A 142 3.38 -11.52 7.46
N GLU A 143 3.81 -10.60 8.31
CA GLU A 143 3.24 -10.40 9.65
C GLU A 143 1.78 -9.94 9.56
N THR A 144 1.49 -8.94 8.72
CA THR A 144 0.13 -8.48 8.43
C THR A 144 -0.74 -9.60 7.86
N LEU A 145 -0.24 -10.35 6.87
CA LEU A 145 -0.99 -11.48 6.31
C LEU A 145 -1.26 -12.59 7.35
N ALA A 146 -0.29 -12.88 8.21
CA ALA A 146 -0.44 -13.86 9.28
C ALA A 146 -1.41 -13.38 10.37
N PHE A 147 -1.46 -12.07 10.65
CA PHE A 147 -2.45 -11.47 11.52
C PHE A 147 -3.86 -11.63 10.92
N ILE A 148 -4.04 -11.24 9.66
CA ILE A 148 -5.35 -11.32 8.99
C ILE A 148 -5.88 -12.75 8.97
N ARG A 149 -5.05 -13.73 8.61
CA ARG A 149 -5.46 -15.14 8.55
C ARG A 149 -5.81 -15.75 9.91
N ARG A 150 -5.38 -15.15 11.02
CA ARG A 150 -5.71 -15.60 12.38
C ARG A 150 -6.98 -14.97 12.91
N HIS A 151 -7.25 -13.72 12.52
CA HIS A 151 -8.32 -12.92 13.13
C HIS A 151 -9.50 -12.67 12.19
N PHE A 152 -9.40 -12.98 10.90
CA PHE A 152 -10.47 -12.79 9.93
C PHE A 152 -10.78 -14.13 9.24
N ASN A 153 -12.07 -14.35 8.95
CA ASN A 153 -12.55 -15.55 8.26
C ASN A 153 -12.32 -15.46 6.74
N ILE A 154 -11.06 -15.31 6.34
CA ILE A 154 -10.63 -15.33 4.94
C ILE A 154 -9.89 -16.63 4.62
N ARG A 155 -10.07 -17.14 3.40
CA ARG A 155 -9.36 -18.34 2.97
C ARG A 155 -7.86 -18.05 2.75
N PRO A 156 -6.95 -18.94 3.20
CA PRO A 156 -5.52 -18.78 2.95
C PRO A 156 -5.06 -19.44 1.63
N CYS A 157 -5.87 -20.33 1.05
CA CYS A 157 -5.49 -21.16 -0.10
C CYS A 157 -5.67 -20.45 -1.45
N ARG A 158 -4.91 -20.89 -2.45
CA ARG A 158 -4.92 -20.37 -3.83
C ARG A 158 -5.75 -21.21 -4.80
N TYR A 159 -6.46 -22.23 -4.32
CA TYR A 159 -7.25 -23.12 -5.16
C TYR A 159 -8.38 -22.36 -5.86
N ARG A 160 -8.75 -22.77 -7.07
CA ARG A 160 -10.04 -22.37 -7.64
C ARG A 160 -11.13 -23.18 -6.94
N LEU A 161 -12.23 -22.53 -6.56
CA LEU A 161 -13.35 -23.19 -5.86
C LEU A 161 -14.51 -23.47 -6.81
N ASP A 162 -14.17 -23.82 -8.05
CA ASP A 162 -15.12 -24.21 -9.09
C ASP A 162 -15.82 -25.54 -8.81
N ARG A 163 -15.24 -26.35 -7.91
CA ARG A 163 -15.81 -27.63 -7.47
C ARG A 163 -15.73 -27.77 -5.95
N PRO A 164 -16.71 -28.42 -5.31
CA PRO A 164 -16.65 -28.75 -3.89
C PRO A 164 -15.42 -29.62 -3.57
N MET A 165 -14.74 -29.29 -2.48
CA MET A 165 -13.55 -29.99 -1.99
C MET A 165 -13.73 -30.36 -0.52
N ARG A 166 -13.06 -31.44 -0.10
CA ARG A 166 -12.99 -31.77 1.33
C ARG A 166 -12.28 -30.66 2.11
N PRO A 167 -12.74 -30.30 3.32
CA PRO A 167 -12.05 -29.34 4.17
C PRO A 167 -10.60 -29.75 4.43
N CYS A 168 -9.69 -28.79 4.36
CA CYS A 168 -8.26 -29.03 4.60
C CYS A 168 -7.89 -28.80 6.07
N VAL A 169 -6.62 -29.06 6.40
CA VAL A 169 -6.09 -28.85 7.76
C VAL A 169 -6.29 -27.43 8.29
N GLN A 170 -6.32 -26.41 7.41
CA GLN A 170 -6.55 -25.03 7.85
C GLN A 170 -7.94 -24.84 8.45
N TYR A 171 -8.96 -25.56 7.95
CA TYR A 171 -10.29 -25.56 8.55
C TYR A 171 -10.30 -26.29 9.89
N GLN A 172 -9.66 -27.46 9.95
CA GLN A 172 -9.56 -28.24 11.19
C GLN A 172 -8.83 -27.46 12.31
N MET A 173 -7.91 -26.57 11.95
CA MET A 173 -7.22 -25.66 12.88
C MET A 173 -7.98 -24.36 13.16
N GLY A 174 -9.20 -24.18 12.63
CA GLY A 174 -10.00 -22.96 12.80
C GLY A 174 -9.46 -21.72 12.08
N ARG A 175 -8.57 -21.87 11.09
CA ARG A 175 -7.91 -20.77 10.35
C ARG A 175 -8.53 -20.50 8.98
N CYS A 176 -9.52 -21.27 8.58
CA CYS A 176 -10.21 -21.14 7.31
C CYS A 176 -11.67 -21.51 7.52
N PRO A 177 -12.64 -20.72 7.01
CA PRO A 177 -14.05 -21.07 7.11
C PRO A 177 -14.48 -22.22 6.18
N ALA A 178 -13.57 -22.79 5.38
CA ALA A 178 -13.85 -23.83 4.38
C ALA A 178 -14.97 -23.49 3.37
N PRO A 179 -14.88 -22.36 2.66
CA PRO A 179 -15.84 -22.07 1.58
C PRO A 179 -15.78 -23.14 0.47
N CYS A 180 -14.63 -23.81 0.32
CA CYS A 180 -14.44 -24.92 -0.62
C CYS A 180 -15.36 -26.13 -0.35
N ALA A 181 -15.83 -26.29 0.89
CA ALA A 181 -16.70 -27.39 1.30
C ALA A 181 -18.17 -26.94 1.47
N GLY A 182 -18.49 -25.68 1.16
CA GLY A 182 -19.83 -25.12 1.38
C GLY A 182 -20.20 -24.92 2.85
N LEU A 183 -19.22 -24.94 3.77
CA LEU A 183 -19.46 -24.83 5.22
C LEU A 183 -19.57 -23.38 5.72
N PHE A 184 -19.52 -22.41 4.82
CA PHE A 184 -19.59 -20.99 5.14
C PHE A 184 -20.36 -20.25 4.07
N SER A 185 -21.27 -19.37 4.48
CA SER A 185 -22.07 -18.64 3.52
C SER A 185 -21.23 -17.62 2.76
N ARG A 186 -21.56 -17.43 1.48
CA ARG A 186 -20.89 -16.45 0.64
C ARG A 186 -21.06 -15.03 1.18
N ASP A 187 -22.24 -14.71 1.69
CA ASP A 187 -22.53 -13.37 2.20
C ASP A 187 -21.74 -13.04 3.48
N GLU A 188 -21.59 -14.00 4.40
CA GLU A 188 -20.74 -13.82 5.58
C GLU A 188 -19.26 -13.74 5.19
N TYR A 189 -18.84 -14.48 4.16
CA TYR A 189 -17.47 -14.38 3.65
C TYR A 189 -17.18 -13.00 3.08
N LEU A 190 -18.08 -12.45 2.28
CA LEU A 190 -17.93 -11.11 1.71
C LEU A 190 -17.96 -10.02 2.80
N LYS A 191 -18.72 -10.21 3.89
CA LYS A 191 -18.62 -9.35 5.08
C LYS A 191 -17.23 -9.42 5.71
N ALA A 192 -16.67 -10.61 5.88
CA ALA A 192 -15.31 -10.78 6.40
C ALA A 192 -14.25 -10.15 5.47
N VAL A 193 -14.43 -10.23 4.14
CA VAL A 193 -13.57 -9.55 3.16
C VAL A 193 -13.62 -8.03 3.33
N LYS A 194 -14.80 -7.44 3.51
CA LYS A 194 -14.94 -6.00 3.77
C LYS A 194 -14.28 -5.59 5.09
N GLU A 195 -14.42 -6.40 6.14
CA GLU A 195 -13.70 -6.15 7.41
C GLU A 195 -12.18 -6.13 7.21
N VAL A 196 -11.64 -7.04 6.37
CA VAL A 196 -10.21 -7.06 6.00
C VAL A 196 -9.81 -5.83 5.22
N GLU A 197 -10.62 -5.42 4.25
CA GLU A 197 -10.39 -4.21 3.45
C GLU A 197 -10.29 -2.98 4.36
N ARG A 198 -11.26 -2.80 5.27
CA ARG A 198 -11.31 -1.68 6.22
C ARG A 198 -10.12 -1.69 7.19
N PHE A 199 -9.73 -2.88 7.67
CA PHE A 199 -8.53 -3.04 8.48
C PHE A 199 -7.27 -2.58 7.73
N LEU A 200 -7.12 -2.98 6.47
CA LEU A 200 -5.96 -2.60 5.64
C LEU A 200 -5.98 -1.12 5.23
N LYS A 201 -7.16 -0.51 5.07
CA LYS A 201 -7.33 0.94 4.88
C LYS A 201 -7.02 1.76 6.12
N GLY A 202 -7.01 1.15 7.31
CA GLY A 202 -6.76 1.86 8.56
C GLY A 202 -8.02 2.47 9.18
N GLU A 203 -9.22 2.05 8.75
CA GLU A 203 -10.52 2.48 9.30
C GLU A 203 -10.76 1.88 10.70
N LYS A 204 -9.94 2.33 11.66
CA LYS A 204 -9.89 1.77 13.01
C LYS A 204 -11.21 1.95 13.76
N LYS A 205 -11.75 3.17 13.74
CA LYS A 205 -12.86 3.56 14.62
C LYS A 205 -14.11 2.76 14.28
N GLU A 206 -14.49 2.79 13.01
CA GLU A 206 -15.71 2.19 12.52
C GLU A 206 -15.65 0.65 12.61
N LEU A 207 -14.47 0.03 12.41
CA LEU A 207 -14.32 -1.42 12.53
C LEU A 207 -14.41 -1.89 13.98
N ILE A 208 -13.84 -1.12 14.92
CA ILE A 208 -13.89 -1.44 16.35
C ILE A 208 -15.31 -1.28 16.88
N GLU A 209 -15.99 -0.17 16.57
CA GLU A 209 -17.37 0.08 17.01
C GLU A 209 -18.34 -1.01 16.54
N GLU A 210 -18.20 -1.48 15.29
CA GLU A 210 -19.05 -2.56 14.76
C GLU A 210 -18.81 -3.88 15.49
N LEU A 211 -17.55 -4.23 15.76
CA LEU A 211 -17.20 -5.46 16.48
C LEU A 211 -17.65 -5.40 17.95
N GLU A 212 -17.54 -4.25 18.61
CA GLU A 212 -18.04 -4.04 19.96
C GLU A 212 -19.56 -4.22 20.04
N GLY A 213 -20.31 -3.63 19.09
CA GLY A 213 -21.75 -3.81 19.03
C GLY A 213 -22.17 -5.27 18.80
N ARG A 214 -21.42 -6.01 17.95
CA ARG A 214 -21.65 -7.46 17.74
C ARG A 214 -21.34 -8.28 18.98
N MET A 215 -20.27 -7.95 19.70
CA MET A 215 -19.90 -8.60 20.96
C MET A 215 -20.99 -8.40 22.02
N GLN A 216 -21.48 -7.17 22.18
CA GLN A 216 -22.55 -6.83 23.12
C GLN A 216 -23.83 -7.59 22.79
N ARG A 217 -24.23 -7.63 21.52
CA ARG A 217 -25.41 -8.41 21.08
C ARG A 217 -25.30 -9.89 21.43
N PHE A 218 -24.16 -10.53 21.17
CA PHE A 218 -23.97 -11.93 21.57
C PHE A 218 -23.99 -12.11 23.09
N SER A 219 -23.49 -11.14 23.86
CA SER A 219 -23.61 -11.18 25.32
C SER A 219 -25.05 -11.05 25.79
N GLU A 220 -25.86 -10.19 25.17
CA GLU A 220 -27.30 -10.03 25.44
C GLU A 220 -28.10 -11.29 25.07
N GLU A 221 -27.72 -11.95 23.97
CA GLU A 221 -28.28 -13.24 23.54
C GLU A 221 -27.77 -14.45 24.37
N LEU A 222 -26.97 -14.22 25.42
CA LEU A 222 -26.34 -15.26 26.26
C LEU A 222 -25.39 -16.20 25.50
N ARG A 223 -24.87 -15.76 24.36
CA ARG A 223 -23.91 -16.46 23.49
C ARG A 223 -22.48 -16.09 23.86
N PHE A 224 -22.07 -16.52 25.06
CA PHE A 224 -20.82 -16.10 25.68
C PHE A 224 -19.56 -16.55 24.93
N GLU A 225 -19.60 -17.71 24.26
CA GLU A 225 -18.45 -18.18 23.48
C GLU A 225 -18.15 -17.28 22.28
N GLU A 226 -19.18 -16.90 21.53
CA GLU A 226 -19.06 -15.99 20.40
C GLU A 226 -18.67 -14.59 20.85
N ALA A 227 -19.25 -14.10 21.95
CA ALA A 227 -18.86 -12.83 22.55
C ALA A 227 -17.37 -12.84 22.96
N ALA A 228 -16.89 -13.91 23.61
CA ALA A 228 -15.48 -14.04 23.98
C ALA A 228 -14.54 -14.06 22.75
N ARG A 229 -14.91 -14.77 21.68
CA ARG A 229 -14.13 -14.77 20.43
C ARG A 229 -14.03 -13.37 19.81
N ILE A 230 -15.11 -12.58 19.81
CA ILE A 230 -15.07 -11.21 19.31
C ILE A 230 -14.24 -10.31 20.22
N ARG A 231 -14.35 -10.46 21.55
CA ARG A 231 -13.54 -9.71 22.52
C ARG A 231 -12.04 -9.92 22.29
N ASP A 232 -11.61 -11.17 22.16
CA ASP A 232 -10.21 -11.52 21.96
C ASP A 232 -9.69 -10.98 20.61
N ARG A 233 -10.55 -11.01 19.58
CA ARG A 233 -10.29 -10.37 18.29
C ARG A 233 -10.15 -8.85 18.41
N LEU A 234 -11.01 -8.18 19.18
CA LEU A 234 -10.95 -6.73 19.43
C LEU A 234 -9.63 -6.32 20.10
N GLN A 235 -9.16 -7.08 21.10
CA GLN A 235 -7.87 -6.83 21.74
C GLN A 235 -6.72 -6.95 20.73
N ALA A 236 -6.72 -8.00 19.91
CA ALA A 236 -5.70 -8.19 18.88
C ALA A 236 -5.70 -7.05 17.84
N LEU A 237 -6.87 -6.59 17.41
CA LEU A 237 -7.01 -5.48 16.47
C LEU A 237 -6.51 -4.15 17.04
N ARG A 238 -6.83 -3.84 18.30
CA ARG A 238 -6.34 -2.63 18.96
C ARG A 238 -4.81 -2.57 18.99
N GLY A 239 -4.14 -3.68 19.33
CA GLY A 239 -2.68 -3.77 19.30
C GLY A 239 -2.08 -3.71 17.89
N ALA A 240 -2.74 -4.29 16.89
CA ALA A 240 -2.31 -4.20 15.49
C ALA A 240 -2.38 -2.77 14.96
N PHE A 241 -3.43 -2.02 15.26
CA PHE A 241 -3.52 -0.61 14.83
C PHE A 241 -2.50 0.30 15.50
N GLU A 242 -2.08 0.00 16.73
CA GLU A 242 -1.03 0.76 17.42
C GLU A 242 0.34 0.54 16.77
N SER A 243 0.61 -0.67 16.28
CA SER A 243 1.85 -1.01 15.56
C SER A 243 1.84 -0.61 14.08
N GLN A 244 0.66 -0.50 13.45
CA GLN A 244 0.50 -0.16 12.02
C GLN A 244 0.54 1.35 11.71
N LYS A 245 0.76 2.25 12.70
CA LYS A 245 0.81 3.72 12.54
C LYS A 245 1.79 4.28 11.47
N VAL A 246 2.46 3.45 10.67
CA VAL A 246 3.51 3.84 9.70
C VAL A 246 3.18 3.45 8.26
N VAL A 247 2.16 2.62 7.96
CA VAL A 247 1.92 2.16 6.58
C VAL A 247 0.43 2.01 6.26
N SER A 248 -0.16 3.10 5.77
CA SER A 248 -1.25 3.19 4.78
C SER A 248 -1.15 4.64 4.27
N PRO A 249 -1.32 4.94 2.97
CA PRO A 249 -2.66 5.00 2.38
C PRO A 249 -2.84 4.30 1.02
N GLU A 250 -4.01 4.57 0.46
CA GLU A 250 -4.63 3.93 -0.68
C GLU A 250 -3.94 4.34 -1.99
N LEU A 251 -3.52 3.35 -2.79
CA LEU A 251 -3.45 3.54 -4.23
C LEU A 251 -4.88 3.30 -4.75
N GLY A 252 -5.70 4.35 -4.70
CA GLY A 252 -7.01 4.37 -5.34
C GLY A 252 -6.90 3.96 -6.82
N ASP A 253 -7.95 3.29 -7.31
CA ASP A 253 -8.09 2.64 -8.62
C ASP A 253 -7.18 3.24 -9.72
N ILE A 254 -6.11 2.51 -10.11
CA ILE A 254 -5.25 2.79 -11.27
C ILE A 254 -5.56 1.85 -12.43
#